data_AF-A1DFH4-F1
#
_entry.id   AF-A1DFH4-F1
#
_cell.length_a   1.000
_cell.length_b   1.000
_cell.length_c   1.000
_cell.angle_alpha   90.00
_cell.angle_beta   90.00
_cell.angle_gamma   90.00
#
_symmetry.space_group_name_H-M   'P 1'
#
loop_
_entity.id
_entity.type
_entity.pdbx_description
1 polymer ?
#
loop_
_entity_poly.entity_id
_entity_poly.type
_entity_poly.pdbx_seq_one_letter_code
_entity_poly.pdbx_strand_id
1 'polypeptide(L)'
;MTVSWNTYSQLPHPTVCFGRSPKHLSRCVSSNVSITCPTSTTYSNDVSIAGLEADTLYYYLPQHSNATTPYTFKTSRQAGDQTPYTVAVAIDMGLMGAMGLTTSVGKGAHNPLGPNDNNTIQSLLAQEVNTDFLWHLITAHKPYMVGPGNHESNCDNGGTTDSVHTITYNVGICMPGQTNFTGFRNHFRMPSAQSGGVENF
;
A
#
# COMPACT_ATOMS: atom_id res chain seq x y z
N MET A 1 -8.99 -11.68 0.19
CA MET A 1 -8.67 -10.32 0.67
C MET A 1 -7.49 -10.43 1.60
N THR A 2 -6.48 -9.56 1.51
CA THR A 2 -5.39 -9.52 2.49
C THR A 2 -5.48 -8.23 3.28
N VAL A 3 -5.42 -8.34 4.61
CA VAL A 3 -5.38 -7.19 5.51
C VAL A 3 -3.97 -7.07 6.04
N SER A 4 -3.36 -5.91 5.81
CA SER A 4 -1.99 -5.60 6.21
C SER A 4 -1.96 -4.41 7.17
N TRP A 5 -1.18 -4.50 8.25
CA TRP A 5 -0.99 -3.40 9.20
C TRP A 5 0.37 -3.49 9.91
N ASN A 6 0.83 -2.36 10.44
CA ASN A 6 2.11 -2.30 11.15
C ASN A 6 1.92 -2.27 12.68
N THR A 7 2.87 -2.88 13.39
CA THR A 7 3.01 -2.81 14.85
C THR A 7 4.46 -2.49 15.23
N TYR A 8 4.67 -1.90 16.42
CA TYR A 8 6.03 -1.62 16.92
C TYR A 8 6.75 -2.86 17.48
N SER A 9 6.00 -3.94 17.72
CA SER A 9 6.53 -5.24 18.13
C SER A 9 6.06 -6.33 17.19
N GLN A 10 6.87 -7.36 17.04
CA GLN A 10 6.51 -8.54 16.26
C GLN A 10 5.32 -9.25 16.91
N LEU A 11 4.37 -9.71 16.09
CA LEU A 11 3.24 -10.49 16.55
C LEU A 11 3.50 -11.98 16.25
N PRO A 12 3.29 -12.89 17.21
CA PRO A 12 3.42 -14.33 16.95
C PRO A 12 2.29 -14.84 16.04
N HIS A 13 1.08 -14.31 16.22
CA HIS A 13 -0.11 -14.67 15.45
C HIS A 13 -0.92 -13.41 15.10
N PRO A 14 -0.49 -12.63 14.09
CA PRO A 14 -1.33 -11.60 13.50
C PRO A 14 -2.73 -12.14 13.23
N THR A 15 -3.75 -11.47 13.75
CA THR A 15 -5.12 -11.94 13.68
C THR A 15 -6.05 -10.83 13.27
N VAL A 16 -6.98 -11.12 12.36
CA VAL A 16 -8.04 -10.20 11.95
C VAL A 16 -9.38 -10.85 12.23
N CYS A 17 -10.22 -10.15 12.97
CA CYS A 17 -11.61 -10.53 13.14
C CYS A 17 -12.49 -9.73 12.18
N PHE A 18 -13.47 -10.37 11.56
CA PHE A 18 -14.33 -9.79 10.54
C PHE A 18 -15.75 -10.35 10.58
N GLY A 19 -16.68 -9.64 9.95
CA GLY A 19 -18.11 -10.01 9.91
C GLY A 19 -18.92 -9.10 9.01
N ARG A 20 -20.24 -9.34 8.93
CA ARG A 20 -21.19 -8.53 8.14
C ARG A 20 -21.80 -7.36 8.90
N SER A 21 -21.42 -7.18 10.17
CA SER A 21 -21.90 -6.10 11.02
C SER A 21 -20.75 -5.55 11.86
N PRO A 22 -20.65 -4.23 12.06
CA PRO A 22 -19.58 -3.63 12.86
C PRO A 22 -19.66 -4.04 14.34
N LYS A 23 -20.84 -4.45 14.82
CA LYS A 23 -21.03 -4.90 16.21
C LYS A 23 -20.79 -6.40 16.40
N HIS A 24 -20.52 -7.15 15.32
CA HIS A 24 -20.45 -8.61 15.36
C HIS A 24 -19.42 -9.16 14.38
N LEU A 25 -18.15 -9.16 14.80
CA LEU A 25 -16.99 -9.70 14.06
C LEU A 25 -16.67 -11.14 14.49
N SER A 26 -17.61 -12.07 14.26
CA SER A 26 -17.54 -13.44 14.80
C SER A 26 -16.55 -14.38 14.12
N ARG A 27 -15.97 -14.00 12.99
CA ARG A 27 -14.98 -14.81 12.27
C ARG A 27 -13.61 -14.21 12.49
N CYS A 28 -12.63 -14.97 12.94
CA CYS A 28 -11.24 -14.52 13.04
C CYS A 28 -10.33 -15.46 12.28
N VAL A 29 -9.34 -14.89 11.59
CA VAL A 29 -8.31 -15.64 10.87
C VAL A 29 -6.95 -15.09 11.30
N SER A 30 -5.99 -15.98 11.44
CA SER A 30 -4.62 -15.64 11.84
C SER A 30 -3.63 -16.04 10.75
N SER A 31 -2.46 -15.41 10.77
CA SER A 31 -1.30 -15.83 9.99
C SER A 31 -0.08 -16.00 10.89
N ASN A 32 1.04 -16.39 10.29
CA ASN A 32 2.36 -16.36 10.93
C ASN A 32 3.25 -15.27 10.28
N VAL A 33 2.67 -14.32 9.55
CA VAL A 33 3.40 -13.30 8.79
C VAL A 33 3.46 -12.02 9.61
N SER A 34 4.54 -11.85 10.36
CA SER A 34 4.92 -10.62 11.04
C SER A 34 6.39 -10.37 10.77
N ILE A 35 6.68 -9.54 9.76
CA ILE A 35 8.03 -9.39 9.20
C ILE A 35 8.53 -7.95 9.32
N THR A 36 9.84 -7.81 9.44
CA THR A 36 10.51 -6.52 9.43
C THR A 36 11.72 -6.59 8.50
N CYS A 37 12.23 -5.44 8.11
CA CYS A 37 13.46 -5.34 7.32
C CYS A 37 14.45 -4.38 8.01
N PRO A 38 15.76 -4.50 7.71
CA PRO A 38 16.73 -3.54 8.22
C PRO A 38 16.27 -2.12 7.89
N THR A 39 16.40 -1.21 8.86
CA THR A 39 15.95 0.20 8.84
C THR A 39 14.45 0.44 8.97
N SER A 40 13.62 -0.60 8.97
CA SER A 40 12.22 -0.45 9.41
C SER A 40 12.14 -0.29 10.93
N THR A 41 11.28 0.62 11.38
CA THR A 41 10.95 0.81 12.80
C THR A 41 9.74 0.00 13.25
N THR A 42 9.13 -0.77 12.34
CA THR A 42 7.89 -1.52 12.59
C THR A 42 7.94 -2.92 11.98
N TYR A 43 7.00 -3.76 12.41
CA TYR A 43 6.72 -5.07 11.84
C TYR A 43 5.45 -4.99 11.01
N SER A 44 5.52 -5.43 9.76
CA SER A 44 4.38 -5.56 8.87
C SER A 44 3.72 -6.92 9.10
N ASN A 45 2.41 -6.88 9.32
CA ASN A 45 1.59 -8.03 9.66
C ASN A 45 0.55 -8.25 8.57
N ASP A 46 0.40 -9.48 8.09
CA ASP A 46 -0.46 -9.75 6.95
C ASP A 46 -1.36 -10.96 7.17
N VAL A 47 -2.66 -10.79 6.99
CA VAL A 47 -3.64 -11.86 7.15
C VAL A 47 -4.49 -11.98 5.88
N SER A 48 -4.41 -13.15 5.24
CA SER A 48 -5.26 -13.50 4.10
C SER A 48 -6.59 -14.08 4.57
N ILE A 49 -7.68 -13.43 4.16
CA ILE A 49 -9.06 -13.85 4.40
C ILE A 49 -9.62 -14.48 3.11
N ALA A 50 -9.96 -15.77 3.21
CA ALA A 50 -10.56 -16.57 2.16
C ALA A 50 -12.05 -16.87 2.43
N GLY A 51 -12.75 -17.44 1.44
CA GLY A 51 -14.16 -17.84 1.59
C GLY A 51 -15.10 -16.67 1.89
N LEU A 52 -14.91 -15.58 1.16
CA LEU A 52 -15.77 -14.40 1.21
C LEU A 52 -16.79 -14.45 0.08
N GLU A 53 -18.01 -14.00 0.35
CA GLU A 53 -19.05 -13.82 -0.67
C GLU A 53 -18.63 -12.69 -1.62
N ALA A 54 -18.95 -12.82 -2.92
CA ALA A 54 -18.72 -11.76 -3.89
C ALA A 54 -19.64 -10.55 -3.64
N ASP A 55 -19.23 -9.36 -4.10
CA ASP A 55 -19.96 -8.10 -3.99
C ASP A 55 -20.54 -7.79 -2.58
N THR A 56 -19.83 -8.18 -1.52
CA THR A 56 -20.34 -8.15 -0.15
C THR A 56 -19.50 -7.23 0.73
N LEU A 57 -20.18 -6.36 1.48
CA LEU A 57 -19.56 -5.50 2.50
C LEU A 57 -19.23 -6.31 3.75
N TYR A 58 -17.98 -6.24 4.18
CA TYR A 58 -17.49 -6.78 5.43
C TYR A 58 -16.91 -5.68 6.29
N TYR A 59 -16.97 -5.90 7.60
CA TYR A 59 -16.30 -5.12 8.63
C TYR A 59 -15.14 -5.94 9.16
N TYR A 60 -14.02 -5.31 9.49
CA TYR A 60 -12.86 -6.00 10.04
C TYR A 60 -12.11 -5.17 11.07
N LEU A 61 -11.42 -5.86 11.97
CA LEU A 61 -10.57 -5.25 12.98
C LEU A 61 -9.32 -6.11 13.18
N PRO A 62 -8.12 -5.59 12.91
CA PRO A 62 -6.87 -6.25 13.28
C PRO A 62 -6.69 -6.25 14.79
N GLN A 63 -6.38 -7.42 15.36
CA GLN A 63 -5.99 -7.54 16.76
C GLN A 63 -4.61 -6.91 16.99
N HIS A 64 -4.37 -6.44 18.22
CA HIS A 64 -3.14 -5.73 18.61
C HIS A 64 -2.86 -4.48 17.74
N SER A 65 -3.90 -3.89 17.18
CA SER A 65 -3.85 -2.56 16.56
C SER A 65 -4.44 -1.51 17.52
N ASN A 66 -4.17 -0.23 17.25
CA ASN A 66 -4.77 0.88 17.98
C ASN A 66 -6.20 1.21 17.49
N ALA A 67 -6.74 0.45 16.54
CA ALA A 67 -8.07 0.69 16.01
C ALA A 67 -9.13 0.20 17.01
N THR A 68 -10.08 1.07 17.35
CA THR A 68 -11.23 0.75 18.21
C THR A 68 -12.54 0.63 17.42
N THR A 69 -12.57 1.19 16.21
CA THR A 69 -13.70 1.13 15.30
C THR A 69 -13.35 0.19 14.14
N PRO A 70 -14.22 -0.78 13.79
CA PRO A 70 -13.98 -1.65 12.65
C PRO A 70 -13.89 -0.86 11.34
N TYR A 71 -12.89 -1.20 10.54
CA TYR A 71 -12.78 -0.79 9.15
C TYR A 71 -13.76 -1.58 8.29
N THR A 72 -13.88 -1.23 7.01
CA THR A 72 -14.75 -1.93 6.06
C THR A 72 -14.00 -2.31 4.80
N PHE A 73 -14.45 -3.34 4.10
CA PHE A 73 -14.11 -3.54 2.70
C PHE A 73 -15.29 -4.17 1.98
N LYS A 74 -15.44 -3.89 0.69
CA LYS A 74 -16.35 -4.62 -0.18
C LYS A 74 -15.55 -5.60 -1.03
N THR A 75 -15.97 -6.85 -1.08
CA THR A 75 -15.37 -7.82 -2.01
C THR A 75 -15.72 -7.47 -3.46
N SER A 76 -14.83 -7.85 -4.37
CA SER A 76 -15.06 -7.73 -5.80
C SER A 76 -16.30 -8.52 -6.23
N ARG A 77 -16.90 -8.09 -7.34
CA ARG A 77 -17.97 -8.83 -8.02
C ARG A 77 -17.44 -10.17 -8.54
N GLN A 78 -18.37 -11.08 -8.82
CA GLN A 78 -18.03 -12.37 -9.38
C GLN A 78 -17.41 -12.19 -10.78
N ALA A 79 -16.40 -13.00 -11.11
CA ALA A 79 -15.82 -12.99 -12.46
C ALA A 79 -16.91 -13.25 -13.51
N GLY A 80 -16.92 -12.42 -14.57
CA GLY A 80 -17.93 -12.47 -15.64
C GLY A 80 -19.13 -11.54 -15.43
N ASP A 81 -19.27 -10.91 -14.27
CA ASP A 81 -20.27 -9.85 -14.03
C ASP A 81 -20.06 -8.69 -15.03
N GLN A 82 -21.14 -8.27 -15.70
CA GLN A 82 -21.14 -7.24 -16.75
C GLN A 82 -21.54 -5.86 -16.23
N THR A 83 -21.79 -5.72 -14.93
CA THR A 83 -22.12 -4.44 -14.31
C THR A 83 -20.92 -3.49 -14.47
N PRO A 84 -21.10 -2.26 -14.99
CA PRO A 84 -20.02 -1.29 -15.10
C PRO A 84 -19.32 -1.06 -13.76
N TYR A 85 -18.00 -0.88 -13.77
CA TYR A 85 -17.21 -0.63 -12.58
C TYR A 85 -16.18 0.47 -12.84
N THR A 86 -15.77 1.16 -11.77
CA THR A 86 -14.81 2.27 -11.84
C THR A 86 -13.51 1.89 -11.15
N VAL A 87 -12.40 2.11 -11.85
CA VAL A 87 -11.05 1.96 -11.32
C VAL A 87 -10.35 3.31 -11.38
N ALA A 88 -9.76 3.72 -10.26
CA ALA A 88 -8.83 4.84 -10.25
C ALA A 88 -7.39 4.32 -10.24
N VAL A 89 -6.58 4.92 -11.11
CA VAL A 89 -5.17 4.57 -11.33
C VAL A 89 -4.32 5.79 -11.06
N ALA A 90 -3.34 5.65 -10.17
CA ALA A 90 -2.31 6.64 -9.93
C ALA A 90 -0.93 5.99 -10.07
N ILE A 91 0.02 6.73 -10.63
CA ILE A 91 1.39 6.28 -10.90
C ILE A 91 2.34 7.37 -10.38
N ASP A 92 3.51 6.97 -9.89
CA ASP A 92 4.59 7.87 -9.44
C ASP A 92 4.14 8.91 -8.40
N MET A 93 3.29 8.48 -7.47
CA MET A 93 2.62 9.42 -6.58
C MET A 93 3.57 10.07 -5.55
N GLY A 94 4.70 9.43 -5.25
CA GLY A 94 5.73 9.96 -4.36
C GLY A 94 5.27 10.11 -2.89
N LEU A 95 5.96 10.98 -2.16
CA LEU A 95 5.63 11.31 -0.78
C LEU A 95 4.43 12.26 -0.71
N MET A 96 3.63 12.17 0.36
CA MET A 96 2.45 13.00 0.59
C MET A 96 2.58 13.83 1.87
N GLY A 97 1.87 14.95 1.93
CA GLY A 97 1.88 15.89 3.06
C GLY A 97 2.88 17.03 2.89
N ALA A 98 3.19 17.75 3.97
CA ALA A 98 4.05 18.95 3.93
C ALA A 98 5.45 18.69 3.34
N MET A 99 5.95 17.44 3.43
CA MET A 99 7.23 17.05 2.84
C MET A 99 7.10 16.45 1.42
N GLY A 100 5.88 16.21 0.94
CA GLY A 100 5.59 15.69 -0.41
C GLY A 100 5.28 16.78 -1.44
N LEU A 101 4.92 17.98 -0.98
CA LEU A 101 4.63 19.13 -1.83
C LEU A 101 5.91 19.91 -2.10
N THR A 102 6.51 19.66 -3.26
CA THR A 102 7.58 20.52 -3.79
C THR A 102 6.99 21.61 -4.68
N THR A 103 7.35 22.86 -4.43
CA THR A 103 7.08 23.99 -5.34
C THR A 103 8.11 24.09 -6.47
N SER A 104 9.08 23.17 -6.49
CA SER A 104 10.15 23.07 -7.48
C SER A 104 9.99 21.79 -8.30
N VAL A 105 10.15 21.89 -9.61
CA VAL A 105 10.14 20.73 -10.52
C VAL A 105 11.56 20.38 -10.95
N GLY A 106 11.80 19.10 -11.24
CA GLY A 106 13.08 18.63 -11.77
C GLY A 106 13.35 19.14 -13.19
N LYS A 107 14.60 18.96 -13.64
CA LYS A 107 15.03 19.32 -15.00
C LYS A 107 14.17 18.61 -16.05
N GLY A 108 13.50 19.37 -16.92
CA GLY A 108 12.63 18.86 -17.97
C GLY A 108 11.14 18.81 -17.59
N ALA A 109 10.77 19.19 -16.37
CA ALA A 109 9.39 19.39 -15.96
C ALA A 109 9.06 20.90 -15.83
N HIS A 110 7.78 21.22 -15.96
CA HIS A 110 7.24 22.59 -15.89
C HIS A 110 5.95 22.60 -15.06
N ASN A 111 5.53 23.78 -14.60
CA ASN A 111 4.26 24.01 -13.87
C ASN A 111 4.12 23.17 -12.58
N PRO A 112 4.94 23.43 -11.53
CA PRO A 112 4.68 22.86 -10.21
C PRO A 112 3.27 23.20 -9.74
N LEU A 113 2.66 22.30 -8.96
CA LEU A 113 1.38 22.57 -8.31
C LEU A 113 1.45 23.89 -7.53
N GLY A 114 0.52 24.79 -7.81
CA GLY A 114 0.32 26.01 -7.05
C GLY A 114 -0.30 25.73 -5.68
N PRO A 115 -0.27 26.70 -4.75
CA PRO A 115 -0.84 26.56 -3.41
C PRO A 115 -2.34 26.17 -3.36
N ASN A 116 -3.07 26.39 -4.46
CA ASN A 116 -4.50 26.12 -4.56
C ASN A 116 -4.84 24.93 -5.48
N ASP A 117 -3.84 24.27 -6.06
CA ASP A 117 -4.07 23.12 -6.95
C ASP A 117 -4.31 21.85 -6.11
N ASN A 118 -5.18 20.98 -6.62
CA ASN A 118 -5.38 19.66 -6.01
C ASN A 118 -4.21 18.74 -6.36
N ASN A 119 -3.58 18.17 -5.33
CA ASN A 119 -2.64 17.07 -5.51
C ASN A 119 -3.36 15.74 -5.79
N THR A 120 -2.58 14.71 -6.12
CA THR A 120 -3.10 13.37 -6.46
C THR A 120 -3.97 12.81 -5.35
N ILE A 121 -3.57 12.94 -4.08
CA ILE A 121 -4.38 12.43 -2.96
C ILE A 121 -5.68 13.18 -2.79
N GLN A 122 -5.66 14.52 -2.87
CA GLN A 122 -6.90 15.30 -2.82
C GLN A 122 -7.86 14.88 -3.94
N SER A 123 -7.33 14.59 -5.13
CA SER A 123 -8.10 14.09 -6.25
C SER A 123 -8.66 12.68 -6.00
N LEU A 124 -7.85 11.78 -5.45
CA LEU A 124 -8.28 10.41 -5.11
C LEU A 124 -9.32 10.39 -3.98
N LEU A 125 -9.12 11.20 -2.93
CA LEU A 125 -10.08 11.35 -1.83
C LEU A 125 -11.41 11.93 -2.31
N ALA A 126 -11.38 12.92 -3.22
CA ALA A 126 -12.60 13.46 -3.82
C ALA A 126 -13.33 12.41 -4.69
N GLN A 127 -12.62 11.46 -5.28
CA GLN A 127 -13.17 10.38 -6.09
C GLN A 127 -13.53 9.12 -5.31
N GLU A 128 -13.14 9.02 -4.02
CA GLU A 128 -13.26 7.83 -3.18
C GLU A 128 -14.66 7.20 -3.22
N VAL A 129 -15.69 8.05 -3.16
CA VAL A 129 -17.11 7.64 -3.13
C VAL A 129 -17.53 6.91 -4.41
N ASN A 130 -16.91 7.23 -5.55
CA ASN A 130 -17.32 6.75 -6.88
C ASN A 130 -16.40 5.64 -7.44
N THR A 131 -15.47 5.13 -6.64
CA THR A 131 -14.47 4.16 -7.10
C THR A 131 -14.71 2.79 -6.47
N ASP A 132 -14.77 1.73 -7.28
CA ASP A 132 -14.91 0.34 -6.80
C ASP A 132 -13.57 -0.24 -6.35
N PHE A 133 -12.50 0.14 -7.06
CA PHE A 133 -11.15 -0.36 -6.84
C PHE A 133 -10.12 0.76 -7.04
N LEU A 134 -9.15 0.83 -6.13
CA LEU A 134 -8.20 1.92 -6.11
C LEU A 134 -6.77 1.41 -6.17
N TRP A 135 -5.97 2.06 -6.99
CA TRP A 135 -4.52 1.92 -6.98
C TRP A 135 -3.92 3.20 -6.34
N HIS A 136 -4.17 3.48 -5.03
CA HIS A 136 -3.36 4.29 -4.05
C HIS A 136 -4.09 4.91 -2.78
N LEU A 137 -3.42 5.00 -1.60
CA LEU A 137 -3.71 5.56 -0.22
C LEU A 137 -5.09 5.45 0.49
N ILE A 138 -6.14 4.92 -0.13
CA ILE A 138 -7.46 4.68 0.54
C ILE A 138 -7.60 3.21 0.95
N THR A 139 -6.50 2.64 1.44
CA THR A 139 -6.26 1.19 1.44
C THR A 139 -7.05 0.43 2.51
N ALA A 140 -7.58 1.14 3.51
CA ALA A 140 -8.36 0.54 4.59
C ALA A 140 -9.82 0.27 4.23
N HIS A 141 -10.33 0.88 3.15
CA HIS A 141 -11.73 0.77 2.73
C HIS A 141 -11.92 0.16 1.34
N LYS A 142 -10.93 0.36 0.46
CA LYS A 142 -10.92 -0.19 -0.89
C LYS A 142 -9.69 -1.07 -1.06
N PRO A 143 -9.82 -2.24 -1.73
CA PRO A 143 -8.66 -3.06 -2.03
C PRO A 143 -7.63 -2.24 -2.79
N TYR A 144 -6.37 -2.34 -2.40
CA TYR A 144 -5.26 -1.60 -2.99
C TYR A 144 -4.26 -2.55 -3.61
N MET A 145 -4.11 -2.47 -4.93
CA MET A 145 -3.08 -3.20 -5.66
C MET A 145 -1.96 -2.23 -6.01
N VAL A 146 -0.72 -2.73 -5.95
CA VAL A 146 0.48 -1.97 -6.26
C VAL A 146 1.37 -2.77 -7.18
N GLY A 147 2.09 -2.05 -8.02
CA GLY A 147 3.15 -2.59 -8.88
C GLY A 147 4.44 -1.89 -8.50
N PRO A 148 5.56 -2.62 -8.37
CA PRO A 148 6.84 -2.02 -8.09
C PRO A 148 7.37 -1.26 -9.33
N GLY A 149 7.97 -0.09 -9.11
CA GLY A 149 8.73 0.66 -10.10
C GLY A 149 10.24 0.59 -9.84
N ASN A 150 11.01 1.40 -10.58
CA ASN A 150 12.45 1.52 -10.36
C ASN A 150 12.77 2.13 -8.98
N HIS A 151 11.90 2.97 -8.43
CA HIS A 151 12.08 3.55 -7.09
C HIS A 151 11.90 2.52 -5.97
N GLU A 152 11.19 1.42 -6.22
CA GLU A 152 11.10 0.30 -5.29
C GLU A 152 12.31 -0.62 -5.41
N SER A 153 12.97 -0.67 -6.58
CA SER A 153 14.13 -1.55 -6.81
C SER A 153 15.30 -1.17 -5.90
N ASN A 154 15.83 0.05 -6.05
CA ASN A 154 17.02 0.55 -5.39
C ASN A 154 16.90 2.07 -5.20
N CYS A 155 17.44 2.61 -4.10
CA CYS A 155 17.43 4.05 -3.82
C CYS A 155 18.22 4.91 -4.83
N ASP A 156 19.19 4.28 -5.50
CA ASP A 156 20.06 4.87 -6.52
C ASP A 156 20.30 3.81 -7.60
N ASN A 157 19.77 4.07 -8.80
CA ASN A 157 19.76 3.14 -9.91
C ASN A 157 20.59 3.67 -11.10
N GLY A 158 21.87 3.91 -10.85
CA GLY A 158 22.81 4.35 -11.89
C GLY A 158 23.95 5.23 -11.41
N GLY A 159 23.92 5.63 -10.14
CA GLY A 159 24.85 6.57 -9.56
C GLY A 159 24.47 8.01 -9.89
N THR A 160 24.71 8.90 -8.94
CA THR A 160 24.53 10.34 -9.12
C THR A 160 25.79 11.08 -8.67
N THR A 161 26.25 12.03 -9.49
CA THR A 161 27.43 12.83 -9.17
C THR A 161 26.99 14.21 -8.68
N ASP A 162 27.26 14.50 -7.42
CA ASP A 162 27.23 15.85 -6.90
C ASP A 162 28.39 16.63 -7.51
N SER A 163 28.06 17.49 -8.48
CA SER A 163 29.02 18.29 -9.22
C SER A 163 29.62 19.43 -8.37
N VAL A 164 28.99 19.80 -7.25
CA VAL A 164 29.48 20.86 -6.35
C VAL A 164 30.57 20.31 -5.43
N HIS A 165 30.35 19.11 -4.89
CA HIS A 165 31.31 18.47 -3.98
C HIS A 165 32.22 17.44 -4.65
N THR A 166 32.04 17.19 -5.96
CA THR A 166 32.77 16.17 -6.73
C THR A 166 32.65 14.77 -6.11
N ILE A 167 31.48 14.45 -5.56
CA ILE A 167 31.20 13.14 -4.94
C ILE A 167 30.29 12.37 -5.89
N THR A 168 30.68 11.15 -6.23
CA THR A 168 29.81 10.22 -6.97
C THR A 168 29.23 9.21 -5.99
N TYR A 169 27.92 9.24 -5.87
CA TYR A 169 27.16 8.24 -5.14
C TYR A 169 26.81 7.09 -6.09
N ASN A 170 26.75 5.89 -5.53
CA ASN A 170 26.32 4.69 -6.22
C ASN A 170 25.43 3.87 -5.28
N VAL A 171 24.91 2.74 -5.75
CA VAL A 171 24.01 1.86 -4.96
C VAL A 171 24.52 1.49 -3.56
N GLY A 172 25.82 1.59 -3.29
CA GLY A 172 26.40 1.39 -1.96
C GLY A 172 25.92 2.38 -0.89
N ILE A 173 25.33 3.51 -1.28
CA ILE A 173 24.68 4.45 -0.33
C ILE A 173 23.32 3.95 0.14
N CYS A 174 22.71 3.01 -0.58
CA CYS A 174 21.37 2.55 -0.27
C CYS A 174 21.37 1.73 1.01
N MET A 175 20.46 2.08 1.90
CA MET A 175 20.17 1.26 3.07
C MET A 175 19.61 -0.08 2.61
N PRO A 176 19.85 -1.20 3.33
CA PRO A 176 19.40 -2.52 2.88
C PRO A 176 17.89 -2.59 2.59
N GLY A 177 17.06 -1.90 3.38
CA GLY A 177 15.61 -1.80 3.15
C GLY A 177 15.21 -1.11 1.83
N GLN A 178 16.11 -0.35 1.22
CA GLN A 178 15.91 0.39 -0.03
C GLN A 178 16.63 -0.29 -1.22
N THR A 179 16.90 -1.59 -1.13
CA THR A 179 17.52 -2.36 -2.22
C THR A 179 16.71 -3.61 -2.50
N ASN A 180 16.79 -4.12 -3.72
CA ASN A 180 16.16 -5.37 -4.14
C ASN A 180 14.68 -5.45 -3.75
N PHE A 181 13.92 -4.35 -3.92
CA PHE A 181 12.49 -4.32 -3.59
C PHE A 181 12.18 -4.67 -2.13
N THR A 182 13.14 -4.56 -1.21
CA THR A 182 12.99 -5.02 0.17
C THR A 182 11.86 -4.27 0.87
N GLY A 183 11.82 -2.94 0.75
CA GLY A 183 10.73 -2.13 1.29
C GLY A 183 9.37 -2.57 0.75
N PHE A 184 9.23 -2.64 -0.58
CA PHE A 184 8.00 -3.06 -1.25
C PHE A 184 7.53 -4.45 -0.80
N ARG A 185 8.41 -5.45 -0.92
CA ARG A 185 8.11 -6.85 -0.58
C ARG A 185 7.81 -7.06 0.89
N ASN A 186 8.21 -6.16 1.79
CA ASN A 186 7.89 -6.30 3.20
C ASN A 186 6.55 -5.66 3.59
N HIS A 187 6.11 -4.61 2.88
CA HIS A 187 4.97 -3.79 3.30
C HIS A 187 3.67 -4.00 2.50
N PHE A 188 3.78 -4.49 1.26
CA PHE A 188 2.63 -4.72 0.39
C PHE A 188 2.43 -6.20 0.12
N ARG A 189 1.17 -6.63 -0.03
CA ARG A 189 0.84 -8.03 -0.35
C ARG A 189 0.01 -8.10 -1.61
N MET A 190 0.64 -8.54 -2.69
CA MET A 190 -0.03 -8.85 -3.94
C MET A 190 -0.38 -10.34 -3.99
N PRO A 191 -1.47 -10.72 -4.69
CA PRO A 191 -1.91 -12.11 -4.78
C PRO A 191 -1.07 -12.92 -5.79
N SER A 192 0.25 -12.81 -5.71
CA SER A 192 1.21 -13.37 -6.67
C SER A 192 1.09 -14.89 -6.77
N ALA A 193 1.06 -15.60 -5.63
CA ALA A 193 0.88 -17.04 -5.63
C ALA A 193 -0.46 -17.50 -6.27
N GLN A 194 -1.52 -16.71 -6.09
CA GLN A 194 -2.84 -16.99 -6.65
C GLN A 194 -2.94 -16.66 -8.15
N SER A 195 -2.15 -15.69 -8.63
CA SER A 195 -2.08 -15.32 -10.05
C SER A 195 -0.99 -16.06 -10.83
N GLY A 196 -0.18 -16.90 -10.18
CA GLY A 196 0.98 -17.57 -10.79
C GLY A 196 2.17 -16.64 -11.03
N GLY A 197 2.25 -15.53 -10.28
CA GLY A 197 3.38 -14.61 -10.28
C GLY A 197 4.61 -15.15 -9.52
N VAL A 198 5.64 -14.31 -9.44
CA VAL A 198 6.92 -14.64 -8.82
C VAL A 198 7.04 -13.90 -7.49
N GLU A 199 7.34 -14.64 -6.42
CA GLU A 199 7.47 -14.10 -5.06
C GLU A 199 6.26 -13.25 -4.61
N ASN A 200 6.49 -11.98 -4.30
CA ASN A 200 5.47 -11.01 -3.90
C ASN A 200 5.48 -9.83 -4.91
N PHE A 201 5.43 -10.18 -6.20
CA PHE A 201 5.33 -9.28 -7.34
C PHE A 201 4.13 -9.64 -8.22
#